data_AF-A0A2E9R4L8-F1
#
_entry.id   AF-A0A2E9R4L8-F1
#
_cell.length_a   1.000
_cell.length_b   1.000
_cell.length_c   1.000
_cell.angle_alpha   90.00
_cell.angle_beta   90.00
_cell.angle_gamma   90.00
#
_symmetry.space_group_name_H-M   'P 1'
#
loop_
_entity.id
_entity.type
_entity.pdbx_description
1 polymer ?
#
loop_
_entity_poly.entity_id
_entity_poly.type
_entity_poly.pdbx_seq_one_letter_code
_entity_poly.pdbx_strand_id
1 'polypeptide(L)'
;MCTKIACTKVCGTRGGVQCSSDEFCQFPKGVCSNPTDQYAGTCKKINKGGICPAIAKPVCGCDGKTYINDCKATNAGVNIASEGACKTP
;
A
#
# COMPACT_ATOMS: atom_id res chain seq x y z
N MET A 1 8.32 -22.58 -2.84
CA MET A 1 9.75 -22.50 -2.45
C MET A 1 10.20 -21.06 -2.65
N CYS A 2 10.58 -20.32 -1.59
CA CYS A 2 11.26 -19.03 -1.74
C CYS A 2 12.64 -19.31 -2.36
N THR A 3 12.96 -18.70 -3.50
CA THR A 3 14.34 -18.72 -4.01
C THR A 3 15.15 -17.65 -3.29
N LYS A 4 16.46 -17.86 -3.15
CA LYS A 4 17.41 -16.97 -2.44
C LYS A 4 17.45 -15.50 -2.93
N ILE A 5 16.69 -15.14 -3.97
CA ILE A 5 16.80 -13.85 -4.66
C ILE A 5 15.70 -12.86 -4.23
N ALA A 6 14.49 -13.32 -3.87
CA ALA A 6 13.47 -12.52 -3.16
C ALA A 6 12.26 -13.40 -2.81
N CYS A 7 11.83 -13.40 -1.55
CA CYS A 7 10.50 -13.89 -1.20
C CYS A 7 9.56 -12.69 -1.11
N THR A 8 8.98 -12.30 -2.25
CA THR A 8 7.89 -11.32 -2.25
C THR A 8 6.74 -11.95 -1.47
N LYS A 9 6.50 -11.45 -0.26
CA LYS A 9 5.39 -11.90 0.59
C LYS A 9 4.08 -11.42 -0.05
N VAL A 10 3.48 -12.26 -0.88
CA VAL A 10 2.18 -12.00 -1.50
C VAL A 10 1.09 -12.12 -0.43
N CYS A 11 0.18 -11.16 -0.39
CA CYS A 11 -0.89 -11.08 0.59
C CYS A 11 -2.22 -10.71 -0.08
N GLY A 12 -3.31 -10.87 0.66
CA GLY A 12 -4.64 -10.44 0.22
C GLY A 12 -5.32 -11.35 -0.79
N THR A 13 -4.75 -12.51 -1.14
CA THR A 13 -5.39 -13.54 -1.98
C THR A 13 -5.53 -14.86 -1.22
N ARG A 14 -6.34 -15.79 -1.75
CA ARG A 14 -6.38 -17.18 -1.28
C ARG A 14 -5.00 -17.82 -1.36
N GLY A 15 -4.46 -18.23 -0.21
CA GLY A 15 -3.11 -18.80 -0.10
C GLY A 15 -1.99 -17.77 0.01
N GLY A 16 -2.32 -16.47 0.01
CA GLY A 16 -1.41 -15.40 0.39
C GLY A 16 -1.08 -15.45 1.89
N VAL A 17 0.07 -14.88 2.26
CA VAL A 17 0.46 -14.79 3.67
C VAL A 17 -0.21 -13.60 4.34
N GLN A 18 -0.44 -13.71 5.64
CA GLN A 18 -0.73 -12.55 6.47
C GLN A 18 0.57 -11.76 6.67
N CYS A 19 0.52 -10.45 6.42
CA CYS A 19 1.67 -9.58 6.65
C CYS A 19 1.99 -9.48 8.14
N SER A 20 3.25 -9.13 8.44
CA SER A 20 3.71 -8.93 9.82
C SER A 20 3.04 -7.71 10.45
N SER A 21 3.11 -7.57 11.78
CA SER A 21 2.47 -6.44 12.50
C SER A 21 3.00 -5.06 12.12
N ASP A 22 4.18 -4.97 11.51
CA ASP A 22 4.82 -3.75 11.01
C ASP A 22 4.76 -3.64 9.47
N GLU A 23 3.96 -4.48 8.84
CA GLU A 23 3.72 -4.49 7.39
C GLU A 23 2.24 -4.33 7.10
N PHE A 24 1.91 -3.72 5.97
CA PHE A 24 0.56 -3.72 5.43
C PHE A 24 0.52 -4.42 4.08
N CYS A 25 -0.65 -4.94 3.72
CA CYS A 25 -0.84 -5.52 2.41
C CYS A 25 -1.06 -4.41 1.37
N GLN A 26 -0.02 -4.11 0.60
CA GLN A 26 -0.07 -3.09 -0.44
C GLN A 26 -0.70 -3.67 -1.70
N PHE A 27 -1.85 -3.16 -2.10
CA PHE A 27 -2.52 -3.49 -3.36
C PHE A 27 -2.12 -2.53 -4.49
N PRO A 28 -2.43 -2.86 -5.76
CA PRO A 28 -2.33 -1.90 -6.86
C PRO A 28 -3.11 -0.60 -6.57
N LYS A 29 -2.64 0.53 -7.11
CA LYS A 29 -3.35 1.81 -7.02
C LYS A 29 -4.78 1.65 -7.56
N GLY A 30 -5.75 2.27 -6.88
CA GLY A 30 -7.17 2.13 -7.23
C GLY A 30 -7.89 1.04 -6.44
N VAL A 31 -7.17 0.23 -5.66
CA VAL A 31 -7.74 -0.90 -4.91
C VAL A 31 -7.63 -0.64 -3.41
N CYS A 32 -8.78 -0.48 -2.76
CA CYS A 32 -8.87 -0.28 -1.31
C CYS A 32 -9.29 -1.54 -0.54
N SER A 33 -9.90 -2.50 -1.21
CA SER A 33 -10.37 -3.75 -0.64
C SER A 33 -10.25 -4.86 -1.68
N ASN A 34 -9.93 -6.07 -1.25
CA ASN A 34 -9.86 -7.24 -2.12
C ASN A 34 -10.74 -8.40 -1.60
N PRO A 35 -12.08 -8.24 -1.62
CA PRO A 35 -12.99 -9.25 -1.06
C PRO A 35 -13.08 -10.54 -1.89
N THR A 36 -12.69 -10.50 -3.17
CA THR A 36 -12.84 -11.61 -4.13
C THR A 36 -11.51 -12.24 -4.54
N ASP A 37 -10.43 -11.96 -3.82
CA ASP A 37 -9.06 -12.39 -4.17
C ASP A 37 -8.60 -11.95 -5.58
N GLN A 38 -9.27 -10.96 -6.18
CA GLN A 38 -9.02 -10.50 -7.55
C GLN A 38 -7.66 -9.81 -7.69
N TYR A 39 -7.19 -9.13 -6.64
CA TYR A 39 -5.94 -8.36 -6.65
C TYR A 39 -4.91 -8.94 -5.68
N ALA A 40 -3.76 -9.35 -6.20
CA ALA A 40 -2.64 -9.74 -5.35
C ALA A 40 -1.95 -8.49 -4.75
N GLY A 41 -1.78 -8.48 -3.44
CA GLY A 41 -1.00 -7.49 -2.73
C GLY A 41 0.41 -7.99 -2.40
N THR A 42 1.27 -7.09 -1.96
CA THR A 42 2.60 -7.41 -1.42
C THR A 42 2.75 -6.81 -0.03
N CYS A 43 3.26 -7.58 0.92
CA CYS A 43 3.56 -7.05 2.25
C CYS A 43 4.68 -6.01 2.16
N LYS A 44 4.37 -4.82 2.66
CA LYS A 44 5.26 -3.66 2.62
C LYS A 44 5.38 -3.07 4.01
N LYS A 45 6.61 -2.71 4.39
CA LYS A 45 6.91 -2.16 5.71
C LYS A 45 6.23 -0.81 5.89
N ILE A 46 5.59 -0.64 7.04
CA ILE A 46 5.08 0.64 7.50
C ILE A 46 6.25 1.37 8.15
N ASN A 47 6.54 2.59 7.68
CA ASN A 47 7.62 3.41 8.22
C ASN A 47 7.15 4.86 8.35
N LYS A 48 6.41 5.17 9.42
CA LYS A 48 5.81 6.50 9.62
C LYS A 48 6.86 7.64 9.63
N GLY A 49 8.10 7.35 10.04
CA GLY A 49 9.24 8.26 10.01
C GLY A 49 10.11 8.15 8.75
N GLY A 50 9.69 7.36 7.77
CA GLY A 50 10.49 7.04 6.61
C GLY A 50 10.76 8.25 5.73
N ILE A 51 12.00 8.30 5.23
CA ILE A 51 12.45 9.31 4.29
C ILE A 51 11.70 9.09 2.97
N CYS A 52 11.10 10.16 2.48
CA CYS A 52 10.48 10.20 1.16
C CYS A 52 11.06 11.39 0.39
N PRO A 53 11.11 11.31 -0.95
CA PRO A 53 11.40 12.48 -1.77
C PRO A 53 10.45 13.63 -1.43
N ALA A 54 10.98 14.86 -1.41
CA ALA A 54 10.20 16.08 -1.22
C ALA A 54 9.47 16.50 -2.51
N ILE A 55 8.86 15.53 -3.19
CA ILE A 55 8.12 15.73 -4.44
C ILE A 55 6.63 15.85 -4.11
N ALA A 56 6.01 16.94 -4.56
CA ALA A 56 4.57 17.15 -4.48
C ALA A 56 3.87 16.44 -5.65
N LYS A 57 3.39 15.22 -5.41
CA LYS A 57 2.59 14.40 -6.33
C LYS A 57 1.43 13.79 -5.53
N PRO A 58 0.41 14.57 -5.19
CA PRO A 58 -0.57 14.17 -4.20
C PRO A 58 -1.31 12.90 -4.61
N VAL A 59 -1.66 12.10 -3.61
CA VAL A 59 -2.47 10.88 -3.77
C VAL A 59 -3.57 10.85 -2.71
N CYS A 60 -4.71 10.25 -3.05
CA CYS A 60 -5.77 9.99 -2.10
C CYS A 60 -5.59 8.61 -1.51
N GLY A 61 -5.47 8.52 -0.18
CA GLY A 61 -5.46 7.26 0.54
C GLY A 61 -6.85 6.64 0.62
N CYS A 62 -6.89 5.32 0.76
CA CYS A 62 -8.14 4.60 1.06
C CYS A 62 -8.72 4.94 2.44
N ASP A 63 -7.97 5.65 3.28
CA ASP A 63 -8.41 6.25 4.54
C ASP A 63 -9.08 7.62 4.36
N GLY A 64 -9.25 8.09 3.11
CA GLY A 64 -9.83 9.39 2.78
C GLY A 64 -8.90 10.58 3.01
N LYS A 65 -7.60 10.36 3.29
CA LYS A 65 -6.63 11.44 3.50
C LYS A 65 -5.79 11.69 2.26
N THR A 66 -5.53 12.96 1.98
CA THR A 66 -4.56 13.35 0.95
C THR A 66 -3.15 13.24 1.51
N TYR A 67 -2.29 12.49 0.82
CA TYR A 67 -0.86 12.42 1.09
C TYR A 67 -0.10 13.22 0.03
N ILE A 68 0.97 13.91 0.42
CA ILE A 68 1.79 14.73 -0.49
C ILE A 68 2.41 13.90 -1.63
N ASN A 69 2.65 12.61 -1.39
CA ASN A 69 3.05 11.62 -2.39
C ASN A 69 2.74 10.18 -1.95
N ASP A 70 2.90 9.27 -2.91
CA ASP A 70 2.73 7.82 -2.76
C ASP A 70 3.65 7.19 -1.71
N CYS A 71 4.88 7.68 -1.59
CA CYS A 71 5.81 7.24 -0.56
C CYS A 71 5.28 7.54 0.84
N LYS A 72 4.75 8.75 1.09
CA LYS A 72 4.16 9.11 2.38
C LYS A 72 2.91 8.28 2.71
N ALA A 73 2.07 7.99 1.72
CA ALA A 73 0.92 7.08 1.91
C ALA A 73 1.37 5.65 2.27
N THR A 74 2.34 5.11 1.51
CA THR A 74 2.91 3.77 1.74
C THR A 74 3.55 3.67 3.13
N ASN A 75 4.32 4.69 3.53
CA ASN A 75 4.96 4.75 4.84
C ASN A 75 3.96 4.85 6.00
N ALA A 76 2.77 5.41 5.76
CA ALA A 76 1.66 5.41 6.71
C ALA A 76 0.91 4.06 6.77
N GLY A 77 1.20 3.12 5.86
CA GLY A 77 0.51 1.84 5.75
C GLY A 77 -0.81 1.93 5.01
N VAL A 78 -0.95 2.90 4.10
CA VAL A 78 -2.22 3.23 3.45
C VAL A 78 -2.17 2.91 1.96
N ASN A 79 -3.14 2.12 1.50
CA ASN A 79 -3.36 1.89 0.07
C ASN A 79 -3.84 3.16 -0.63
N ILE A 80 -3.48 3.30 -1.90
CA ILE A 80 -3.79 4.50 -2.69
C ILE A 80 -5.10 4.25 -3.45
N ALA A 81 -6.11 5.06 -3.16
CA ALA A 81 -7.40 5.04 -3.82
C ALA A 81 -7.35 5.70 -5.20
N SER A 82 -6.65 6.83 -5.33
CA SER A 82 -6.51 7.53 -6.61
C SER A 82 -5.28 8.42 -6.64
N GLU A 83 -4.84 8.76 -7.85
CA GLU A 83 -3.90 9.86 -8.03
C GLU A 83 -4.61 11.20 -7.80
N GLY A 84 -3.84 12.23 -7.42
CA GLY A 84 -4.39 13.51 -7.00
C GLY A 84 -4.85 13.52 -5.55
N ALA A 85 -5.19 14.72 -5.04
CA ALA A 85 -5.77 14.86 -3.71
C ALA A 85 -7.15 14.17 -3.63
N CYS A 86 -7.55 13.76 -2.42
CA CYS A 86 -8.90 13.29 -2.19
C CYS A 86 -9.91 14.38 -2.58
N LYS A 87 -10.99 13.97 -3.23
CA LYS A 87 -12.14 14.85 -3.44
C LYS A 87 -12.75 15.12 -2.07
N THR A 88 -12.85 16.39 -1.68
CA THR A 88 -13.70 16.76 -0.55
C THR A 88 -15.14 16.39 -0.90
N PRO A 89 -15.92 15.85 0.05
CA PRO A 89 -17.34 15.60 -0.16
C PRO A 89 -18.10 16.88 -0.51
#